data_AF-A0A5R8NMB9-F1
#
_entry.id   AF-A0A5R8NMB9-F1
#
_cell.length_a   1.000
_cell.length_b   1.000
_cell.length_c   1.000
_cell.angle_alpha   90.00
_cell.angle_beta   90.00
_cell.angle_gamma   90.00
#
_symmetry.space_group_name_H-M   'P 1'
#
loop_
_entity.id
_entity.type
_entity.pdbx_description
1 polymer ?
#
loop_
_entity_poly.entity_id
_entity_poly.type
_entity_poly.pdbx_seq_one_letter_code
_entity_poly.pdbx_strand_id
1 'polypeptide(L)' 'MGFTDYAPGDVVVFPEGPFSGVCGVVWEVDARRGRMRIGFSEGVAHREGGVLRERRHRMTVEFDEVELV' A
#
# COMPACT_ATOMS: atom_id res chain seq x y z
N MET A 1 12.15 -11.90 -18.74
CA MET A 1 12.26 -11.52 -17.33
C MET A 1 11.79 -10.08 -17.22
N GLY A 2 10.63 -9.84 -16.59
CA GLY A 2 10.06 -8.49 -16.49
C GLY A 2 8.57 -8.42 -16.18
N PHE A 3 8.03 -9.46 -15.53
CA PHE A 3 6.68 -9.40 -14.97
C PHE A 3 6.87 -9.41 -13.46
N THR A 4 6.52 -8.30 -12.84
CA THR A 4 6.33 -8.25 -11.40
C THR A 4 4.99 -8.91 -11.12
N ASP A 5 4.87 -9.70 -10.06
CA ASP A 5 3.58 -10.34 -9.71
C ASP A 5 2.54 -9.33 -9.21
N TYR A 6 2.89 -8.05 -9.13
CA TYR A 6 2.02 -6.95 -8.74
C TYR A 6 1.16 -6.41 -9.89
N ALA A 7 -0.11 -6.17 -9.58
CA ALA A 7 -1.12 -5.52 -10.41
C ALA A 7 -1.95 -4.51 -9.61
N PRO A 8 -2.56 -3.50 -10.27
CA PRO A 8 -3.54 -2.63 -9.62
C PRO A 8 -4.69 -3.44 -8.98
N GLY A 9 -4.97 -3.15 -7.71
CA GLY A 9 -5.95 -3.86 -6.90
C GLY A 9 -5.34 -4.86 -5.92
N ASP A 10 -4.08 -5.25 -6.11
CA ASP A 10 -3.41 -6.17 -5.19
C ASP A 10 -3.25 -5.54 -3.81
N VAL A 11 -3.33 -6.40 -2.79
CA VAL A 11 -3.05 -6.03 -1.41
C VAL A 11 -1.62 -6.43 -1.09
N VAL A 12 -0.87 -5.47 -0.57
CA VAL A 12 0.51 -5.66 -0.15
C VAL A 12 0.68 -5.28 1.32
N VAL A 13 1.69 -5.82 1.96
CA VAL A 13 2.08 -5.49 3.34
C VAL A 13 3.53 -5.05 3.39
N PHE A 14 3.85 -4.11 4.28
CA PHE A 14 5.22 -3.79 4.62
C PHE A 14 5.74 -4.80 5.66
N PRO A 15 6.75 -5.64 5.34
CA PRO A 15 7.31 -6.56 6.33
C PRO A 15 8.13 -5.82 7.40
N GLU A 16 8.80 -4.73 7.02
CA GLU A 16 9.78 -4.04 7.86
C GLU A 16 9.63 -2.51 7.81
N GLY A 17 10.35 -1.80 8.69
CA GLY A 17 10.40 -0.34 8.70
C GLY A 17 9.24 0.36 9.43
N PRO A 18 9.10 1.69 9.28
CA PRO A 18 8.12 2.50 10.02
C PRO A 18 6.66 2.14 9.78
N PHE A 19 6.36 1.55 8.62
CA PHE A 19 5.02 1.11 8.23
C PHE A 19 4.85 -0.41 8.36
N SER A 20 5.78 -1.12 9.03
CA SER A 20 5.71 -2.57 9.20
C SER A 20 4.33 -3.02 9.73
N GLY A 21 3.75 -4.03 9.08
CA GLY A 21 2.43 -4.58 9.39
C GLY A 21 1.25 -3.78 8.83
N VAL A 22 1.48 -2.66 8.13
CA VAL A 22 0.42 -1.91 7.44
C VAL A 22 0.16 -2.55 6.07
N CYS A 23 -1.11 -2.78 5.76
CA CYS A 23 -1.53 -3.20 4.42
C CYS A 23 -1.84 -1.99 3.54
N GLY A 24 -1.49 -2.08 2.27
CA GLY A 24 -1.84 -1.12 1.23
C GLY A 24 -2.44 -1.81 0.02
N VAL A 25 -3.14 -1.03 -0.80
CA VAL A 25 -3.67 -1.46 -2.10
C VAL A 25 -2.83 -0.84 -3.20
N VAL A 26 -2.43 -1.62 -4.20
CA VAL A 26 -1.72 -1.13 -5.39
C VAL A 26 -2.68 -0.36 -6.30
N TRP A 27 -2.30 0.86 -6.69
CA TRP A 27 -3.06 1.71 -7.60
C TRP A 27 -2.46 1.70 -9.01
N GLU A 28 -1.14 1.83 -9.09
CA GLU A 28 -0.40 1.89 -10.35
C GLU A 28 0.93 1.16 -10.20
N VAL A 29 1.35 0.48 -11.27
CA VAL A 29 2.62 -0.25 -11.34
C VAL A 29 3.49 0.34 -12.45
N ASP A 30 4.69 0.78 -12.10
CA ASP A 30 5.72 1.25 -13.01
C ASP A 30 6.87 0.23 -13.03
N ALA A 31 6.62 -0.88 -13.75
CA ALA A 31 7.58 -1.98 -13.88
C ALA A 31 8.91 -1.57 -14.52
N ARG A 32 8.91 -0.48 -15.31
CA ARG A 32 10.13 0.05 -15.92
C ARG A 32 11.07 0.69 -14.89
N ARG A 33 10.51 1.28 -13.84
CA ARG A 33 11.26 1.98 -12.79
C ARG A 33 11.32 1.22 -11.47
N GLY A 34 10.79 0.01 -11.39
CA GLY A 34 10.89 -0.80 -10.18
C GLY A 34 9.96 -0.36 -9.05
N ARG A 35 8.87 0.37 -9.34
CA ARG A 35 8.09 1.07 -8.31
C ARG A 35 6.58 0.99 -8.52
N MET A 36 5.83 1.22 -7.45
CA MET A 36 4.38 1.21 -7.42
C MET A 36 3.84 2.40 -6.66
N ARG A 37 2.63 2.81 -7.00
CA ARG A 37 1.85 3.73 -6.19
C ARG A 37 0.83 2.93 -5.41
N ILE A 38 0.87 3.02 -4.10
CA ILE A 38 -0.07 2.33 -3.20
C ILE A 38 -0.92 3.34 -2.42
N GLY A 39 -2.08 2.90 -1.96
CA GLY A 39 -2.90 3.61 -0.98
C GLY A 39 -3.08 2.77 0.28
N PHE A 40 -2.93 3.36 1.45
CA PHE A 40 -3.15 2.69 2.73
C PHE A 40 -3.82 3.63 3.73
N SER A 41 -4.43 3.06 4.77
CA SER A 41 -4.99 3.82 5.88
C SER A 41 -4.14 3.63 7.14
N GLU A 42 -3.87 4.71 7.86
CA GLU A 42 -3.17 4.66 9.15
C GLU A 42 -4.17 4.67 10.32
N GLY A 43 -3.93 3.78 11.29
CA GLY A 43 -4.65 3.75 12.56
C GLY A 43 -6.02 3.08 12.51
N VAL A 44 -6.70 3.07 13.65
CA VAL A 44 -8.07 2.53 13.76
C VAL A 44 -9.05 3.60 13.28
N ALA A 45 -9.93 3.23 12.35
CA ALA A 45 -11.00 4.12 11.90
C ALA A 45 -11.87 4.52 13.11
N HIS A 46 -11.95 5.82 13.41
CA HIS A 46 -12.73 6.33 14.53
C HIS A 46 -14.05 6.92 14.04
N ARG A 47 -15.10 6.78 14.87
CA ARG A 47 -16.42 7.33 14.58
C ARG A 47 -16.62 8.62 15.36
N GLU A 48 -16.55 9.76 14.69
CA GLU A 48 -16.88 11.08 15.26
C GLU A 48 -18.26 11.51 14.76
N GLY A 49 -19.22 11.72 15.66
CA GLY A 49 -20.56 12.18 15.29
C GLY A 49 -21.32 11.27 14.32
N GLY A 50 -20.99 9.97 14.29
CA GLY A 50 -21.59 9.01 13.37
C GLY A 50 -20.88 8.83 12.03
N VAL A 51 -19.81 9.59 11.77
CA VAL A 51 -19.01 9.50 10.53
C VAL A 51 -17.73 8.71 10.80
N LEU A 52 -17.47 7.70 9.95
CA LEU A 52 -16.20 6.97 9.98
C LEU A 52 -15.09 7.87 9.40
N ARG A 53 -14.07 8.16 10.20
CA ARG A 53 -12.89 8.88 9.77
C ARG A 53 -11.68 7.97 9.78
N GLU A 54 -10.98 7.96 8.66
CA GLU A 54 -9.72 7.27 8.47
C GLU A 54 -8.71 8.21 7.82
N ARG A 55 -7.43 8.04 8.16
CA ARG A 55 -6.34 8.78 7.52
C ARG A 55 -5.83 7.96 6.34
N ARG A 56 -6.24 8.35 5.13
CA ARG A 56 -5.79 7.72 3.89
C ARG A 56 -4.53 8.39 3.37
N HIS A 57 -3.53 7.58 3.04
CA HIS A 57 -2.26 8.00 2.48
C HIS A 57 -2.09 7.39 1.09
N ARG A 58 -1.32 8.07 0.25
CA ARG A 58 -0.78 7.50 -0.99
C ARG A 58 0.72 7.66 -0.98
N MET A 59 1.43 6.60 -1.34
CA MET A 59 2.88 6.55 -1.33
C MET A 59 3.40 5.85 -2.58
N THR A 60 4.57 6.25 -3.02
CA THR A 60 5.34 5.49 -4.01
C THR A 60 6.29 4.58 -3.26
N VAL A 61 6.30 3.29 -3.61
CA VAL A 61 7.17 2.27 -3.01
C VAL A 61 7.93 1.52 -4.09
N GLU A 62 9.08 0.96 -3.74
CA GLU A 62 9.84 0.02 -4.56
C GLU A 62 9.31 -1.42 -4.34
N PHE A 63 9.60 -2.34 -5.27
CA PHE A 63 9.05 -3.70 -5.23
C PHE A 63 9.53 -4.55 -4.06
N ASP A 64 10.68 -4.22 -3.48
CA ASP A 64 11.32 -4.90 -2.36
C ASP A 64 10.92 -4.35 -0.99
N GLU A 65 10.22 -3.21 -0.94
CA GLU A 65 9.71 -2.64 0.31
C GLU A 65 8.43 -3.33 0.81
N VAL A 66 7.79 -4.14 -0.02
CA VAL A 66 6.48 -4.76 0.25
C VAL A 66 6.40 -6.20 -0.25
N GLU A 67 5.45 -6.94 0.30
CA GLU A 67 5.13 -8.32 -0.11
C GLU A 67 3.63 -8.45 -0.41
N LEU A 68 3.26 -9.36 -1.32
CA LEU A 68 1.85 -9.73 -1.56
C LEU A 68 1.27 -10.46 -0.35
N VAL A 69 0.03 -10.12 0.03
CA VAL A 69 -0.73 -10.77 1.11
C VAL A 69 -1.52 -11.97 0.58
#